data_AF-A0A6A4EY17-F1
#
_entry.id   AF-A0A6A4EY17-F1
#
_cell.length_a   1.000
_cell.length_b   1.000
_cell.length_c   1.000
_cell.angle_alpha   90.00
_cell.angle_beta   90.00
_cell.angle_gamma   90.00
#
_symmetry.space_group_name_H-M   'P 1'
#
loop_
_entity.id
_entity.type
_entity.pdbx_description
1 polymer ?
#
loop_
_entity_poly.entity_id
_entity_poly.type
_entity_poly.pdbx_seq_one_letter_code
_entity_poly.pdbx_strand_id
1 'polypeptide(L)'
;MRVRLLPRSGVSGRRSTLKPVRPLALALDSALPTRRSFSFSATYPTPSESAAMDDTDDKSAPRLVCGKCNTTLSATKDLVFFKWRNGIHVSSATDEPLKNLFPEDSVEEEGSSWRKHKMLCIKCNHQVGTLARIFSSDKVLFSASCVAVQMPEDQSPLISLSGYPSSQLSFTMWSELILMAETQPKLKDLLQVRRVDNIQDYTTDNAQLNRKLLMAKDLQELLRMVDENVFDLNHYNIRTAIDRAGRFVATRTTRASLPKVSNIDNSSKSEAPEDDLLVIPSPALFPKWSPKPNALDTKRFWKLIDETEKLVNFGIAAFKTGSALCNLTTALMRLGVGRTSILQPVAAQTVYMLQTEKPNISAQEACMVVTAIAHLLPRESRKEWIVEALQASSNKILAELDDENTSEKDKQRAAEVLVPLARCFLFVESFDEALFRRMFEEVNAGALGKLNLPPFKLRVLKSKLYQVHLDCELNDRPSEFRLTPALVNECKRVFDNHQKKGKSSSFRLHHLVSTALDEIGFRTETSYATETGYYLDVVAPRQKIAIEINPSDCYQALEPDDEDKDPKTFAFVDLKARHLELLGWTVIQLHADRFQQLETLEDRVVHLGMLLEIATCREQKAATYKGRK
;
A
#
# COMPACT_ATOMS: atom_id res chain seq x y z
N MET A 1 -16.59 -32.08 -55.36
CA MET A 1 -16.73 -31.76 -56.80
C MET A 1 -18.13 -32.17 -57.27
N ARG A 2 -18.79 -31.34 -58.10
CA ARG A 2 -20.22 -31.36 -58.58
C ARG A 2 -21.23 -30.87 -57.53
N VAL A 3 -21.68 -29.61 -57.48
CA VAL A 3 -22.44 -28.75 -58.43
C VAL A 3 -23.91 -29.16 -58.61
N ARG A 4 -24.78 -28.33 -58.01
CA ARG A 4 -26.10 -27.78 -58.40
C ARG A 4 -27.10 -28.68 -59.16
N LEU A 5 -28.39 -28.61 -58.74
CA LEU A 5 -29.46 -27.84 -59.42
C LEU A 5 -30.87 -28.22 -58.86
N LEU A 6 -31.63 -27.20 -58.41
CA LEU A 6 -33.11 -27.10 -58.49
C LEU A 6 -33.54 -27.15 -59.99
N PRO A 7 -34.82 -27.34 -60.43
CA PRO A 7 -36.05 -26.66 -59.92
C PRO A 7 -37.44 -27.31 -60.22
N ARG A 8 -38.52 -26.55 -59.92
CA ARG A 8 -39.91 -26.47 -60.51
C ARG A 8 -41.02 -26.67 -59.47
N SER A 9 -41.78 -25.66 -59.03
CA SER A 9 -42.79 -24.78 -59.69
C SER A 9 -44.17 -25.44 -59.93
N GLY A 10 -45.22 -24.87 -59.32
CA GLY A 10 -46.63 -25.12 -59.66
C GLY A 10 -47.61 -24.34 -58.76
N VAL A 11 -48.34 -23.39 -59.35
CA VAL A 11 -49.33 -22.48 -58.72
C VAL A 11 -50.74 -22.84 -59.20
N SER A 12 -51.76 -22.78 -58.31
CA SER A 12 -53.20 -22.46 -58.55
C SER A 12 -54.05 -23.05 -57.40
N GLY A 13 -55.05 -22.42 -56.77
CA GLY A 13 -55.72 -21.14 -57.00
C GLY A 13 -56.88 -20.85 -56.00
N ARG A 14 -57.23 -19.55 -55.90
CA ARG A 14 -58.54 -18.86 -55.72
C ARG A 14 -59.54 -19.09 -54.54
N ARG A 15 -59.96 -17.91 -54.00
CA ARG A 15 -61.26 -17.42 -53.43
C ARG A 15 -61.60 -17.82 -51.97
N SER A 16 -61.82 -16.97 -50.95
CA SER A 16 -62.31 -15.57 -50.68
C SER A 16 -63.77 -15.46 -50.20
N THR A 17 -63.99 -14.58 -49.19
CA THR A 17 -65.21 -13.85 -48.74
C THR A 17 -66.17 -14.55 -47.77
N LEU A 18 -66.87 -13.92 -46.81
CA LEU A 18 -66.87 -12.62 -46.08
C LEU A 18 -67.93 -12.75 -44.94
N LYS A 19 -67.85 -11.85 -43.94
CA LYS A 19 -68.68 -11.61 -42.73
C LYS A 19 -70.22 -11.70 -42.87
N PRO A 20 -70.97 -11.67 -41.76
CA PRO A 20 -71.61 -10.39 -41.38
C PRO A 20 -71.69 -10.06 -39.87
N VAL A 21 -72.00 -8.79 -39.65
CA VAL A 21 -72.17 -7.98 -38.43
C VAL A 21 -73.65 -7.97 -37.99
N ARG A 22 -73.98 -7.86 -36.67
CA ARG A 22 -75.03 -6.96 -36.08
C ARG A 22 -75.27 -7.16 -34.55
N PRO A 23 -76.00 -6.24 -33.84
CA PRO A 23 -75.51 -5.58 -32.61
C PRO A 23 -76.52 -5.42 -31.42
N LEU A 24 -76.06 -4.69 -30.38
CA LEU A 24 -76.77 -3.68 -29.53
C LEU A 24 -77.63 -4.04 -28.26
N ALA A 25 -77.33 -3.24 -27.21
CA ALA A 25 -78.16 -2.68 -26.10
C ALA A 25 -77.89 -3.31 -24.69
N LEU A 26 -77.63 -2.62 -23.56
CA LEU A 26 -78.07 -1.33 -22.95
C LEU A 26 -77.04 -0.79 -21.89
N ALA A 27 -76.68 0.52 -21.90
CA ALA A 27 -77.01 1.62 -20.93
C ALA A 27 -76.17 1.71 -19.61
N LEU A 28 -75.26 2.71 -19.48
CA LEU A 28 -75.32 4.01 -18.71
C LEU A 28 -75.01 3.84 -17.19
N ASP A 29 -74.18 4.61 -16.47
CA ASP A 29 -73.73 6.01 -16.59
C ASP A 29 -72.55 6.30 -15.63
N SER A 30 -71.51 7.02 -16.07
CA SER A 30 -70.78 8.08 -15.30
C SER A 30 -69.54 8.54 -16.07
N ALA A 31 -69.49 9.84 -16.33
CA ALA A 31 -68.59 10.54 -17.25
C ALA A 31 -67.11 10.62 -16.82
N LEU A 32 -66.20 10.60 -17.82
CA LEU A 32 -65.21 11.65 -18.13
C LEU A 32 -64.23 11.15 -19.23
N PRO A 33 -63.59 12.06 -19.99
CA PRO A 33 -63.15 11.79 -21.36
C PRO A 33 -62.02 10.78 -21.42
N THR A 34 -62.14 9.92 -22.44
CA THR A 34 -61.09 9.09 -23.04
C THR A 34 -59.68 9.58 -22.71
N ARG A 35 -59.09 9.02 -21.65
CA ARG A 35 -57.63 8.94 -21.57
C ARG A 35 -57.23 8.16 -22.80
N ARG A 36 -56.59 8.84 -23.75
CA ARG A 36 -55.80 8.20 -24.80
C ARG A 36 -54.99 7.10 -24.10
N SER A 37 -55.32 5.85 -24.39
CA SER A 37 -54.43 4.73 -24.15
C SER A 37 -53.17 5.03 -24.94
N PHE A 38 -52.17 5.61 -24.29
CA PHE A 38 -50.82 5.59 -24.80
C PHE A 38 -50.35 4.15 -24.67
N SER A 39 -50.63 3.33 -25.68
CA SER A 39 -49.93 2.08 -25.89
C SER A 39 -48.50 2.46 -26.26
N PHE A 40 -47.55 2.19 -25.35
CA PHE A 40 -46.15 2.13 -25.74
C PHE A 40 -46.00 0.92 -26.66
N SER A 41 -45.96 1.14 -27.97
CA SER A 41 -45.30 0.22 -28.89
C SER A 41 -43.80 0.51 -28.83
N ALA A 42 -43.18 0.32 -27.66
CA ALA A 42 -41.74 0.13 -27.62
C ALA A 42 -41.52 -1.33 -28.02
N THR A 43 -41.23 -1.55 -29.31
CA THR A 43 -40.70 -2.83 -29.75
C THR A 43 -39.33 -2.97 -29.09
N TYR A 44 -39.27 -3.67 -27.96
CA TYR A 44 -38.01 -3.99 -27.30
C TYR A 44 -37.22 -4.92 -28.22
N PRO A 45 -35.91 -4.69 -28.39
CA PRO A 45 -35.08 -5.54 -29.24
C PRO A 45 -35.04 -6.97 -28.68
N THR A 46 -35.02 -7.94 -29.58
CA THR A 46 -34.79 -9.35 -29.23
C THR A 46 -33.36 -9.57 -28.76
N PRO A 47 -33.06 -10.64 -27.99
CA PRO A 47 -31.69 -10.94 -27.56
C PRO A 47 -30.67 -11.02 -28.72
N SER A 48 -31.12 -11.46 -29.89
CA SER A 48 -30.36 -11.50 -31.14
C SER A 48 -30.07 -10.11 -31.73
N GLU A 49 -30.99 -9.16 -31.60
CA GLU A 49 -30.80 -7.78 -32.06
C GLU A 49 -29.89 -6.98 -31.11
N SER A 50 -30.00 -7.20 -29.79
CA SER A 50 -29.06 -6.62 -28.81
C SER A 50 -27.64 -7.17 -28.97
N ALA A 51 -27.48 -8.46 -29.27
CA ALA A 51 -26.17 -9.07 -29.49
C ALA A 51 -25.44 -8.51 -30.72
N ALA A 52 -26.17 -8.15 -31.78
CA ALA A 52 -25.59 -7.55 -32.99
C ALA A 52 -25.14 -6.08 -32.80
N MET A 53 -25.68 -5.37 -31.80
CA MET A 53 -25.30 -3.99 -31.49
C MET A 53 -24.14 -3.88 -30.49
N ASP A 54 -23.96 -4.86 -29.60
CA ASP A 54 -22.83 -4.94 -28.63
C ASP A 54 -21.46 -5.06 -29.35
N ASP A 55 -21.42 -5.59 -30.58
CA ASP A 55 -20.21 -5.75 -31.41
C ASP A 55 -19.80 -4.48 -32.17
N THR A 56 -20.69 -3.48 -32.31
CA THR A 56 -20.42 -2.22 -33.04
C THR A 56 -19.98 -1.06 -32.16
N ASP A 57 -19.87 -1.32 -30.86
CA ASP A 57 -19.86 -0.30 -29.84
C ASP A 57 -18.42 0.11 -29.48
N ASP A 58 -18.10 1.41 -29.60
CA ASP A 58 -16.76 1.98 -29.38
C ASP A 58 -16.24 1.81 -27.94
N LYS A 59 -15.40 0.80 -27.70
CA LYS A 59 -14.89 0.42 -26.36
C LYS A 59 -13.93 1.44 -25.74
N SER A 60 -13.67 2.56 -26.41
CA SER A 60 -12.79 3.64 -25.94
C SER A 60 -13.40 4.54 -24.86
N ALA A 61 -14.71 4.42 -24.58
CA ALA A 61 -15.40 5.26 -23.58
C ALA A 61 -15.95 4.43 -22.39
N PRO A 62 -15.91 4.96 -21.15
CA PRO A 62 -16.42 4.29 -19.96
C PRO A 62 -17.94 4.08 -20.00
N ARG A 63 -18.40 2.96 -19.43
CA ARG A 63 -19.80 2.53 -19.53
C ARG A 63 -20.33 1.92 -18.25
N LEU A 64 -21.61 2.10 -18.00
CA LEU A 64 -22.35 1.31 -17.02
C LEU A 64 -22.71 -0.04 -17.65
N VAL A 65 -22.46 -1.14 -16.94
CA VAL A 65 -22.73 -2.50 -17.41
C VAL A 65 -23.49 -3.32 -16.39
N CYS A 66 -24.15 -4.38 -16.86
CA CYS A 66 -24.82 -5.34 -15.99
C CYS A 66 -23.80 -6.03 -15.07
N GLY A 67 -24.04 -6.01 -13.75
CA GLY A 67 -23.15 -6.63 -12.77
C GLY A 67 -23.03 -8.15 -12.88
N LYS A 68 -23.85 -8.82 -13.70
CA LYS A 68 -23.78 -10.27 -13.91
C LYS A 68 -23.13 -10.67 -15.24
N CYS A 69 -23.47 -10.01 -16.36
CA CYS A 69 -23.04 -10.44 -17.69
C CYS A 69 -22.27 -9.38 -18.49
N ASN A 70 -21.95 -8.23 -17.87
CA ASN A 70 -21.21 -7.12 -18.46
C ASN A 70 -21.81 -6.54 -19.75
N THR A 71 -23.09 -6.76 -20.02
CA THR A 71 -23.78 -6.09 -21.14
C THR A 71 -23.82 -4.59 -20.90
N THR A 72 -23.46 -3.82 -21.93
CA THR A 72 -23.52 -2.35 -21.89
C THR A 72 -24.93 -1.87 -21.58
N LEU A 73 -25.10 -1.06 -20.54
CA LEU A 73 -26.38 -0.48 -20.14
C LEU A 73 -26.47 1.01 -20.49
N SER A 74 -25.39 1.78 -20.35
CA SER A 74 -25.38 3.22 -20.70
C SER A 74 -23.95 3.71 -20.84
N ALA A 75 -23.70 4.70 -21.68
CA ALA A 75 -22.46 5.46 -21.58
C ALA A 75 -22.41 6.24 -20.25
N THR A 76 -21.24 6.35 -19.61
CA THR A 76 -21.14 7.03 -18.30
C THR A 76 -21.37 8.54 -18.38
N LYS A 77 -21.10 9.17 -19.52
CA LYS A 77 -21.37 10.60 -19.80
C LYS A 77 -22.84 10.97 -19.65
N ASP A 78 -23.72 9.99 -19.82
CA ASP A 78 -25.16 10.16 -19.76
C ASP A 78 -25.71 9.83 -18.36
N LEU A 79 -24.87 9.43 -17.40
CA LEU A 79 -25.33 9.08 -16.05
C LEU A 79 -25.52 10.30 -15.17
N VAL A 80 -26.62 10.28 -14.41
CA VAL A 80 -26.99 11.27 -13.41
C VAL A 80 -27.25 10.55 -12.09
N PHE A 81 -26.61 11.02 -11.03
CA PHE A 81 -26.80 10.49 -9.68
C PHE A 81 -27.89 11.29 -8.97
N PHE A 82 -28.78 10.57 -8.29
CA PHE A 82 -29.83 11.16 -7.48
C PHE A 82 -29.75 10.64 -6.06
N LYS A 83 -29.66 11.56 -5.09
CA LYS A 83 -29.85 11.26 -3.67
C LYS A 83 -31.35 11.21 -3.38
N TRP A 84 -31.87 10.03 -3.07
CA TRP A 84 -33.27 9.82 -2.70
C TRP A 84 -33.41 9.30 -1.27
N ARG A 85 -34.63 9.29 -0.72
CA ARG A 85 -34.90 8.92 0.69
C ARG A 85 -34.34 7.54 1.11
N ASN A 86 -34.14 6.62 0.16
CA ASN A 86 -33.69 5.24 0.42
C ASN A 86 -32.26 4.96 -0.10
N GLY A 87 -31.50 5.98 -0.48
CA GLY A 87 -30.13 5.82 -0.95
C GLY A 87 -29.81 6.60 -2.22
N ILE A 88 -28.65 6.30 -2.78
CA ILE A 88 -28.14 6.91 -4.01
C ILE A 88 -28.53 6.02 -5.19
N HIS A 89 -29.17 6.62 -6.18
CA HIS A 89 -29.57 5.92 -7.40
C HIS A 89 -28.84 6.52 -8.61
N VAL A 90 -28.49 5.65 -9.55
CA VAL A 90 -27.89 6.05 -10.83
C VAL A 90 -28.98 5.98 -11.89
N SER A 91 -29.10 7.00 -12.73
CA SER A 91 -30.03 7.01 -13.87
C SER A 91 -29.31 7.47 -15.12
N SER A 92 -29.78 7.05 -16.29
CA SER A 92 -29.33 7.66 -17.55
C SER A 92 -30.21 8.85 -17.94
N ALA A 93 -29.59 9.91 -18.44
CA ALA A 93 -30.22 11.09 -19.02
C ALA A 93 -30.84 10.76 -20.38
N THR A 94 -30.35 9.72 -21.06
CA THR A 94 -30.85 9.22 -22.34
C THR A 94 -31.69 7.96 -22.16
N ASP A 95 -32.43 7.58 -23.20
CA ASP A 95 -33.21 6.33 -23.24
C ASP A 95 -32.37 5.15 -23.77
N GLU A 96 -31.05 5.34 -23.93
CA GLU A 96 -30.10 4.32 -24.37
C GLU A 96 -30.20 2.99 -23.60
N PRO A 97 -30.40 2.99 -22.26
CA PRO A 97 -30.50 1.72 -21.53
C PRO A 97 -31.67 0.84 -21.90
N LEU A 98 -32.77 1.40 -22.42
CA LEU A 98 -33.94 0.61 -22.82
C LEU A 98 -33.65 -0.33 -24.00
N LYS A 99 -32.51 -0.16 -24.69
CA LYS A 99 -32.05 -1.07 -25.75
C LYS A 99 -31.57 -2.42 -25.21
N ASN A 100 -31.08 -2.47 -23.98
CA ASN A 100 -30.49 -3.68 -23.38
C ASN A 100 -31.26 -4.16 -22.14
N LEU A 101 -32.45 -3.60 -21.92
CA LEU A 101 -33.33 -3.87 -20.80
C LEU A 101 -34.75 -4.17 -21.26
N PHE A 102 -35.41 -5.10 -20.58
CA PHE A 102 -36.83 -5.34 -20.73
C PHE A 102 -37.53 -5.28 -19.37
N PRO A 103 -38.79 -4.82 -19.31
CA PRO A 103 -39.56 -4.83 -18.09
C PRO A 103 -39.94 -6.27 -17.73
N GLU A 104 -39.90 -6.60 -16.45
CA GLU A 104 -40.56 -7.80 -15.93
C GLU A 104 -42.09 -7.63 -16.08
N ASP A 105 -42.75 -8.59 -16.74
CA ASP A 105 -44.21 -8.57 -16.92
C ASP A 105 -44.90 -8.45 -15.55
N SER A 106 -45.73 -7.43 -15.42
CA SER A 106 -46.26 -6.83 -14.19
C SER A 106 -46.49 -7.76 -12.99
N VAL A 107 -46.00 -7.33 -11.82
CA VAL A 107 -46.76 -7.50 -10.57
C VAL A 107 -47.46 -6.16 -10.31
N GLU A 108 -48.78 -6.18 -10.36
CA GLU A 108 -49.62 -5.11 -9.81
C GLU A 108 -49.31 -4.99 -8.31
N GLU A 109 -48.41 -4.09 -7.93
CA GLU A 109 -48.32 -3.62 -6.55
C GLU A 109 -48.86 -2.18 -6.48
N GLU A 110 -50.11 -2.08 -6.01
CA GLU A 110 -50.68 -0.87 -5.44
C GLU A 110 -49.81 -0.39 -4.27
N GLY A 111 -48.78 0.41 -4.56
CA GLY A 111 -47.85 0.77 -3.50
C GLY A 111 -46.76 1.77 -3.82
N SER A 112 -46.89 2.63 -4.85
CA SER A 112 -46.29 3.98 -4.93
C SER A 112 -46.33 4.54 -6.36
N SER A 113 -46.85 5.76 -6.53
CA SER A 113 -47.07 6.41 -7.84
C SER A 113 -45.81 6.68 -8.69
N TRP A 114 -44.62 6.37 -8.17
CA TRP A 114 -43.33 6.68 -8.80
C TRP A 114 -42.58 5.44 -9.31
N ARG A 115 -42.89 4.21 -8.88
CA ARG A 115 -42.26 2.97 -9.38
C ARG A 115 -43.18 2.31 -10.41
N LYS A 116 -42.65 1.97 -11.59
CA LYS A 116 -43.42 1.34 -12.68
C LYS A 116 -43.08 -0.14 -12.85
N HIS A 117 -41.86 -0.48 -13.25
CA HIS A 117 -41.46 -1.86 -13.54
C HIS A 117 -40.04 -2.15 -13.09
N LYS A 118 -39.77 -3.40 -12.66
CA LYS A 118 -38.39 -3.87 -12.50
C LYS A 118 -37.77 -4.07 -13.87
N MET A 119 -36.53 -3.65 -14.03
CA MET A 119 -35.80 -3.74 -15.30
C MET A 119 -34.79 -4.87 -15.25
N LEU A 120 -34.91 -5.81 -16.18
CA LEU A 120 -34.06 -6.98 -16.33
C LEU A 120 -33.12 -6.79 -17.52
N CYS A 121 -31.87 -7.23 -17.38
CA CYS A 121 -30.92 -7.28 -18.49
C CYS A 121 -31.35 -8.33 -19.52
N ILE A 122 -31.50 -7.92 -20.78
CA ILE A 122 -31.95 -8.81 -21.89
C ILE A 122 -31.06 -10.05 -22.05
N LYS A 123 -29.75 -9.94 -21.75
CA LYS A 123 -28.78 -11.04 -21.96
C LYS A 123 -28.80 -12.11 -20.87
N CYS A 124 -29.12 -11.74 -19.62
CA CYS A 124 -28.96 -12.67 -18.48
C CYS A 124 -30.13 -12.68 -17.48
N ASN A 125 -31.20 -11.94 -17.78
CA ASN A 125 -32.38 -11.75 -16.94
C ASN A 125 -32.07 -11.30 -15.51
N HIS A 126 -30.91 -10.69 -15.28
CA HIS A 126 -30.55 -10.15 -13.98
C HIS A 126 -31.24 -8.80 -13.77
N GLN A 127 -31.86 -8.60 -12.61
CA GLN A 127 -32.43 -7.31 -12.26
C GLN A 127 -31.31 -6.29 -12.06
N VAL A 128 -31.29 -5.24 -12.86
CA VAL A 128 -30.27 -4.19 -12.78
C VAL A 128 -30.82 -2.88 -12.24
N GLY A 129 -32.14 -2.69 -12.27
CA GLY A 129 -32.76 -1.44 -11.85
C GLY A 129 -34.28 -1.47 -11.83
N THR A 130 -34.89 -0.30 -11.67
CA THR A 130 -36.33 -0.07 -11.64
C THR A 130 -36.67 1.12 -12.53
N LEU A 131 -37.63 0.96 -13.45
CA LEU A 131 -38.21 2.07 -14.18
C LEU A 131 -39.09 2.87 -13.22
N ALA A 132 -38.76 4.15 -13.06
CA ALA A 132 -39.43 5.06 -12.16
C ALA A 132 -39.76 6.37 -12.86
N ARG A 133 -40.85 7.02 -12.45
CA ARG A 133 -41.18 8.35 -12.92
C ARG A 133 -40.46 9.38 -12.04
N ILE A 134 -39.48 10.07 -12.60
CA ILE A 134 -38.71 11.11 -11.92
C ILE A 134 -39.10 12.45 -12.54
N PHE A 135 -39.57 13.37 -11.71
CA PHE A 135 -40.22 14.62 -12.13
C PHE A 135 -41.39 14.37 -13.08
N SER A 136 -41.17 14.42 -14.40
CA SER A 136 -42.16 14.23 -15.46
C SER A 136 -41.82 13.11 -16.46
N SER A 137 -40.60 12.58 -16.43
CA SER A 137 -40.09 11.56 -17.36
C SER A 137 -39.90 10.20 -16.71
N ASP A 138 -40.10 9.13 -17.48
CA ASP A 138 -39.75 7.78 -17.06
C ASP A 138 -38.24 7.58 -17.21
N LYS A 139 -37.61 7.11 -16.14
CA LYS A 139 -36.16 6.93 -16.03
C LYS A 139 -35.83 5.61 -15.35
N VAL A 140 -34.78 4.95 -15.82
CA VAL A 140 -34.30 3.70 -15.21
C VAL A 140 -33.38 4.05 -14.05
N LEU A 141 -33.79 3.68 -12.83
CA LEU A 141 -32.98 3.78 -11.63
C LEU A 141 -32.20 2.47 -11.42
N PHE A 142 -30.90 2.49 -11.69
CA PHE A 142 -30.02 1.37 -11.46
C PHE A 142 -29.71 1.19 -9.98
N SER A 143 -29.68 -0.07 -9.53
CA SER A 143 -29.20 -0.43 -8.20
C SER A 143 -27.69 -0.61 -8.24
N ALA A 144 -26.94 0.14 -7.43
CA ALA A 144 -25.47 0.07 -7.37
C ALA A 144 -24.93 -1.35 -7.10
N SER A 145 -25.69 -2.20 -6.40
CA SER A 145 -25.34 -3.60 -6.13
C SER A 145 -25.50 -4.53 -7.34
N CYS A 146 -26.18 -4.08 -8.40
CA CYS A 146 -26.58 -4.90 -9.54
C CYS A 146 -25.96 -4.42 -10.87
N VAL A 147 -25.23 -3.30 -10.84
CA VAL A 147 -24.53 -2.73 -11.99
C VAL A 147 -23.06 -2.47 -11.63
N ALA A 148 -22.22 -2.41 -12.65
CA ALA A 148 -20.80 -2.08 -12.52
C ALA A 148 -20.44 -0.98 -13.51
N VAL A 149 -19.38 -0.21 -13.21
CA VAL A 149 -18.78 0.69 -14.19
C VAL A 149 -17.60 -0.03 -14.84
N GLN A 150 -17.64 -0.15 -16.17
CA GLN A 150 -16.59 -0.69 -17.01
C GLN A 150 -15.80 0.47 -17.63
N MET A 151 -14.49 0.52 -17.36
CA MET A 151 -13.58 1.49 -17.95
C MET A 151 -13.05 1.02 -19.32
N PRO A 152 -12.66 1.94 -20.22
CA PRO A 152 -11.93 1.61 -21.45
C PRO A 152 -10.65 0.84 -21.19
N GLU A 153 -10.19 0.06 -22.18
CA GLU A 153 -8.97 -0.76 -22.10
C GLU A 153 -7.68 0.07 -21.91
N ASP A 154 -7.68 1.31 -22.39
CA ASP A 154 -6.58 2.27 -22.36
C ASP A 154 -6.61 3.23 -21.16
N GLN A 155 -7.71 3.28 -20.39
CA GLN A 155 -7.86 4.21 -19.26
C GLN A 155 -7.81 3.47 -17.91
N SER A 156 -6.76 3.76 -17.14
CA SER A 156 -6.63 3.33 -15.73
C SER A 156 -7.74 3.98 -14.89
N PRO A 157 -8.37 3.26 -13.94
CA PRO A 157 -9.53 3.82 -13.25
C PRO A 157 -9.26 5.06 -12.41
N LEU A 158 -8.02 5.37 -11.98
CA LEU A 158 -7.82 6.38 -10.92
C LEU A 158 -6.52 7.18 -11.09
N ILE A 159 -6.61 8.26 -11.88
CA ILE A 159 -5.97 9.52 -11.49
C ILE A 159 -6.77 10.02 -10.28
N SER A 160 -6.20 9.81 -9.09
CA SER A 160 -6.38 10.64 -7.89
C SER A 160 -7.82 10.98 -7.46
N LEU A 161 -8.21 10.48 -6.29
CA LEU A 161 -9.21 11.13 -5.43
C LEU A 161 -8.80 12.57 -5.02
N SER A 162 -7.65 13.10 -5.48
CA SER A 162 -7.22 14.47 -5.22
C SER A 162 -6.37 15.13 -6.33
N GLY A 163 -6.68 14.92 -7.62
CA GLY A 163 -6.20 15.84 -8.68
C GLY A 163 -5.78 15.25 -10.02
N TYR A 164 -6.51 15.64 -11.09
CA TYR A 164 -6.05 16.23 -12.38
C TYR A 164 -7.32 16.62 -13.21
N PRO A 165 -7.23 17.25 -14.41
CA PRO A 165 -8.12 18.33 -14.85
C PRO A 165 -9.39 17.80 -15.55
N SER A 166 -10.45 18.56 -15.37
CA SER A 166 -11.84 18.33 -15.77
C SER A 166 -12.14 18.32 -17.29
N SER A 167 -11.21 17.96 -18.18
CA SER A 167 -11.36 18.27 -19.62
C SER A 167 -11.59 17.09 -20.57
N GLN A 168 -11.51 15.83 -20.15
CA GLN A 168 -11.71 14.68 -21.04
C GLN A 168 -12.78 13.67 -20.57
N LEU A 169 -13.53 14.07 -19.56
CA LEU A 169 -14.62 13.31 -19.00
C LEU A 169 -15.78 14.30 -18.82
N SER A 170 -16.70 14.36 -19.78
CA SER A 170 -17.99 15.03 -19.57
C SER A 170 -18.89 14.12 -18.72
N PHE A 171 -18.41 13.74 -17.54
CA PHE A 171 -19.25 13.41 -16.42
C PHE A 171 -19.70 14.75 -15.88
N THR A 172 -21.00 14.99 -15.81
CA THR A 172 -21.45 16.27 -15.27
C THR A 172 -20.99 16.45 -13.84
N MET A 173 -20.79 15.40 -13.02
CA MET A 173 -20.16 15.54 -11.68
C MET A 173 -19.39 14.29 -11.19
N TRP A 174 -18.17 14.05 -11.69
CA TRP A 174 -17.23 13.07 -11.09
C TRP A 174 -16.79 13.49 -9.67
N SER A 175 -16.67 14.79 -9.45
CA SER A 175 -16.44 15.40 -8.14
C SER A 175 -17.53 15.05 -7.13
N GLU A 176 -18.80 14.95 -7.53
CA GLU A 176 -19.87 14.51 -6.64
C GLU A 176 -19.81 13.02 -6.35
N LEU A 177 -19.49 12.16 -7.32
CA LEU A 177 -19.33 10.73 -7.08
C LEU A 177 -18.18 10.44 -6.12
N ILE A 178 -17.06 11.14 -6.29
CA ILE A 178 -15.90 11.11 -5.40
C ILE A 178 -16.26 11.61 -4.01
N LEU A 179 -16.84 12.81 -3.90
CA LEU A 179 -17.29 13.39 -2.63
C LEU A 179 -18.29 12.46 -1.93
N MET A 180 -19.18 11.82 -2.68
CA MET A 180 -20.18 10.88 -2.15
C MET A 180 -19.57 9.54 -1.74
N ALA A 181 -18.56 9.02 -2.45
CA ALA A 181 -17.83 7.82 -2.06
C ALA A 181 -16.94 8.06 -0.83
N GLU A 182 -16.36 9.25 -0.69
CA GLU A 182 -15.56 9.65 0.47
C GLU A 182 -16.42 9.95 1.70
N THR A 183 -17.59 10.58 1.51
CA THR A 183 -18.52 10.87 2.61
C THR A 183 -19.41 9.67 3.00
N GLN A 184 -19.46 8.61 2.20
CA GLN A 184 -20.27 7.41 2.46
C GLN A 184 -19.50 6.11 2.17
N PRO A 185 -18.81 5.52 3.17
CA PRO A 185 -17.99 4.32 3.00
C PRO A 185 -18.76 3.13 2.40
N LYS A 186 -20.04 2.96 2.77
CA LYS A 186 -20.89 1.88 2.26
C LYS A 186 -21.10 1.93 0.74
N LEU A 187 -21.08 3.11 0.13
CA LEU A 187 -21.22 3.25 -1.31
C LEU A 187 -19.95 2.79 -2.03
N LYS A 188 -18.78 3.09 -1.46
CA LYS A 188 -17.48 2.62 -1.94
C LYS A 188 -17.40 1.10 -1.94
N ASP A 189 -17.96 0.46 -0.91
CA ASP A 189 -17.96 -1.00 -0.79
C ASP A 189 -18.97 -1.69 -1.74
N LEU A 190 -20.07 -1.00 -2.07
CA LEU A 190 -21.15 -1.55 -2.90
C LEU A 190 -20.95 -1.33 -4.41
N LEU A 191 -20.33 -0.22 -4.81
CA LEU A 191 -20.15 0.13 -6.22
C LEU A 191 -18.93 -0.59 -6.80
N GLN A 192 -19.17 -1.63 -7.59
CA GLN A 192 -18.08 -2.37 -8.23
C GLN A 192 -17.61 -1.65 -9.50
N VAL A 193 -16.47 -0.96 -9.43
CA VAL A 193 -15.73 -0.50 -10.62
C VAL A 193 -14.91 -1.68 -11.12
N ARG A 194 -15.31 -2.27 -12.24
CA ARG A 194 -14.70 -3.49 -12.76
C ARG A 194 -13.79 -3.15 -13.94
N ARG A 195 -12.58 -3.72 -13.90
CA ARG A 195 -11.71 -3.81 -15.08
C ARG A 195 -12.21 -4.95 -15.96
N VAL A 196 -12.14 -4.80 -17.28
CA VAL A 196 -11.91 -5.99 -18.11
C VAL A 196 -10.46 -6.37 -17.81
N ASP A 197 -10.26 -7.58 -17.29
CA ASP A 197 -8.94 -8.11 -16.94
C ASP A 197 -8.12 -8.40 -18.20
N ASN A 198 -7.80 -7.37 -18.97
CA ASN A 198 -6.57 -7.30 -19.75
C ASN A 198 -5.76 -6.16 -19.13
N ILE A 199 -5.03 -6.50 -18.06
CA ILE A 199 -3.86 -5.72 -17.65
C ILE A 199 -3.02 -5.60 -18.91
N GLN A 200 -2.94 -4.40 -19.50
CA GLN A 200 -2.37 -4.14 -20.83
C GLN A 200 -1.35 -5.19 -21.23
N ASP A 201 -1.72 -5.95 -22.25
CA ASP A 201 -0.92 -7.03 -22.78
C ASP A 201 0.51 -6.57 -23.04
N TYR A 202 1.40 -7.52 -22.87
CA TYR A 202 2.84 -7.43 -23.05
C TYR A 202 3.18 -6.95 -24.48
N THR A 203 3.16 -5.63 -24.72
CA THR A 203 3.57 -5.07 -26.01
C THR A 203 5.08 -5.17 -26.18
N THR A 204 5.54 -5.33 -27.42
CA THR A 204 6.97 -5.31 -27.76
C THR A 204 7.66 -4.04 -27.25
N ASP A 205 6.96 -2.92 -27.25
CA ASP A 205 7.47 -1.62 -26.82
C ASP A 205 7.64 -1.57 -25.29
N ASN A 206 6.70 -2.11 -24.52
CA ASN A 206 6.81 -2.23 -23.06
C ASN A 206 7.95 -3.16 -22.63
N ALA A 207 8.19 -4.24 -23.38
CA ALA A 207 9.32 -5.13 -23.16
C ALA A 207 10.67 -4.45 -23.47
N GLN A 208 10.72 -3.63 -24.53
CA GLN A 208 11.89 -2.82 -24.85
C GLN A 208 12.15 -1.75 -23.78
N LEU A 209 11.11 -1.07 -23.30
CA LEU A 209 11.22 -0.09 -22.20
C LEU A 209 11.73 -0.77 -20.92
N ASN A 210 11.19 -1.95 -20.59
CA ASN A 210 11.65 -2.72 -19.43
C ASN A 210 13.14 -3.06 -19.54
N ARG A 211 13.60 -3.47 -20.73
CA ARG A 211 15.01 -3.73 -21.01
C ARG A 211 15.86 -2.48 -20.85
N LYS A 212 15.39 -1.31 -21.32
CA LYS A 212 16.08 -0.03 -21.13
C LYS A 212 16.23 0.32 -19.64
N LEU A 213 15.16 0.16 -18.84
CA LEU A 213 15.19 0.38 -17.39
C LEU A 213 16.18 -0.56 -16.68
N LEU A 214 16.22 -1.84 -17.08
CA LEU A 214 17.21 -2.80 -16.56
C LEU A 214 18.65 -2.40 -16.92
N MET A 215 18.86 -1.90 -18.14
CA MET A 215 20.16 -1.51 -18.68
C MET A 215 20.60 -0.09 -18.31
N ALA A 216 19.82 0.65 -17.52
CA ALA A 216 20.22 1.94 -16.97
C ALA A 216 21.61 1.84 -16.31
N LYS A 217 22.48 2.83 -16.53
CA LYS A 217 23.84 2.85 -15.98
C LYS A 217 23.88 3.41 -14.56
N ASP A 218 23.02 4.38 -14.28
CA ASP A 218 22.91 5.03 -12.97
C ASP A 218 21.47 5.44 -12.66
N LEU A 219 21.28 5.95 -11.44
CA LEU A 219 19.98 6.41 -10.95
C LEU A 219 19.43 7.59 -11.76
N GLN A 220 20.28 8.52 -12.23
CA GLN A 220 19.82 9.70 -12.96
C GLN A 220 19.26 9.32 -14.33
N GLU A 221 19.94 8.43 -15.04
CA GLU A 221 19.47 7.88 -16.30
C GLU A 221 18.14 7.12 -16.10
N LEU A 222 18.04 6.29 -15.06
CA LEU A 222 16.81 5.57 -14.72
C LEU A 222 15.65 6.52 -14.47
N LEU A 223 15.84 7.52 -13.59
CA LEU A 223 14.80 8.49 -13.24
C LEU A 223 14.37 9.34 -14.43
N ARG A 224 15.31 9.71 -15.31
CA ARG A 224 14.97 10.39 -16.57
C ARG A 224 14.11 9.52 -17.47
N MET A 225 14.47 8.24 -17.66
CA MET A 225 13.68 7.32 -18.49
C MET A 225 12.27 7.11 -17.95
N VAL A 226 12.12 7.01 -16.63
CA VAL A 226 10.79 6.96 -15.98
C VAL A 226 10.01 8.23 -16.29
N ASP A 227 10.60 9.40 -16.07
CA ASP A 227 9.97 10.71 -16.27
C ASP A 227 9.48 10.94 -17.71
N GLU A 228 10.31 10.56 -18.71
CA GLU A 228 10.02 10.68 -20.14
C GLU A 228 8.90 9.75 -20.61
N ASN A 229 8.70 8.60 -19.97
CA ASN A 229 7.75 7.56 -20.41
C ASN A 229 6.58 7.38 -19.43
N VAL A 230 6.30 8.33 -18.53
CA VAL A 230 5.32 8.15 -17.44
C VAL A 230 3.93 7.70 -17.91
N PHE A 231 3.48 8.18 -19.06
CA PHE A 231 2.16 7.79 -19.59
C PHE A 231 2.12 6.38 -20.18
N ASP A 232 3.29 5.78 -20.46
CA ASP A 232 3.44 4.47 -21.10
C ASP A 232 3.91 3.39 -20.10
N LEU A 233 4.12 3.73 -18.82
CA LEU A 233 4.61 2.80 -17.81
C LEU A 233 3.54 1.78 -17.41
N ASN A 234 3.82 0.50 -17.63
CA ASN A 234 3.02 -0.58 -17.05
C ASN A 234 3.56 -1.05 -15.68
N HIS A 235 2.85 -1.98 -15.04
CA HIS A 235 3.22 -2.51 -13.72
C HIS A 235 4.59 -3.20 -13.70
N TYR A 236 5.01 -3.86 -14.79
CA TYR A 236 6.34 -4.47 -14.89
C TYR A 236 7.43 -3.39 -14.94
N ASN A 237 7.21 -2.32 -15.71
CA ASN A 237 8.17 -1.23 -15.83
C ASN A 237 8.36 -0.51 -14.48
N ILE A 238 7.27 -0.21 -13.77
CA ILE A 238 7.31 0.44 -12.44
C ILE A 238 8.03 -0.46 -11.43
N ARG A 239 7.70 -1.76 -11.39
CA ARG A 239 8.38 -2.73 -10.51
C ARG A 239 9.88 -2.84 -10.79
N THR A 240 10.27 -2.86 -12.06
CA THR A 240 11.68 -2.86 -12.46
C THR A 240 12.36 -1.56 -12.05
N ALA A 241 11.73 -0.41 -12.30
CA ALA A 241 12.29 0.89 -11.98
C ALA A 241 12.52 1.05 -10.48
N ILE A 242 11.55 0.69 -9.62
CA ILE A 242 11.70 0.81 -8.17
C ILE A 242 12.78 -0.13 -7.63
N ASP A 243 12.84 -1.39 -8.09
CA ASP A 243 13.89 -2.33 -7.70
C ASP A 243 15.29 -1.82 -8.12
N ARG A 244 15.43 -1.37 -9.38
CA ARG A 244 16.69 -0.82 -9.89
C ARG A 244 17.09 0.44 -9.15
N ALA A 245 16.16 1.34 -8.85
CA ALA A 245 16.42 2.53 -8.04
C ALA A 245 16.99 2.12 -6.67
N GLY A 246 16.31 1.22 -5.96
CA GLY A 246 16.79 0.71 -4.67
C GLY A 246 18.18 0.07 -4.75
N ARG A 247 18.48 -0.68 -5.81
CA ARG A 247 19.82 -1.26 -6.05
C ARG A 247 20.89 -0.21 -6.32
N PHE A 248 20.59 0.83 -7.11
CA PHE A 248 21.55 1.90 -7.38
C PHE A 248 21.94 2.64 -6.12
N VAL A 249 20.96 2.90 -5.25
CA VAL A 249 21.27 3.51 -3.97
C VAL A 249 22.14 2.55 -3.16
N ALA A 250 21.71 1.30 -2.93
CA ALA A 250 22.48 0.29 -2.18
C ALA A 250 23.92 0.02 -2.70
N THR A 251 24.18 0.14 -4.01
CA THR A 251 25.52 -0.11 -4.59
C THR A 251 26.46 1.08 -4.43
N ARG A 252 25.94 2.32 -4.47
CA ARG A 252 26.73 3.52 -4.14
C ARG A 252 27.21 3.49 -2.70
N THR A 253 26.40 2.89 -1.84
CA THR A 253 26.59 2.96 -0.41
C THR A 253 27.68 2.00 0.08
N THR A 254 27.80 0.82 -0.52
CA THR A 254 28.87 -0.16 -0.26
C THR A 254 30.28 0.32 -0.67
N ARG A 255 30.38 1.20 -1.69
CA ARG A 255 31.68 1.69 -2.18
C ARG A 255 32.27 2.84 -1.36
N ALA A 256 31.45 3.63 -0.70
CA ALA A 256 31.89 4.79 0.07
C ALA A 256 32.18 4.48 1.55
N SER A 257 31.76 3.31 2.04
CA SER A 257 32.09 2.79 3.37
C SER A 257 33.42 2.04 3.45
N LEU A 258 34.18 1.96 2.33
CA LEU A 258 35.52 1.39 2.33
C LEU A 258 36.55 2.52 2.45
N PRO A 259 37.21 2.70 3.61
CA PRO A 259 38.56 3.25 3.57
C PRO A 259 39.37 2.30 2.69
N LYS A 260 40.25 2.83 1.83
CA LYS A 260 41.21 2.05 1.04
C LYS A 260 42.03 1.17 1.99
N VAL A 261 41.53 -0.03 2.27
CA VAL A 261 42.25 -1.12 2.91
C VAL A 261 42.32 -2.21 1.85
N SER A 262 43.56 -2.48 1.48
CA SER A 262 44.02 -3.49 0.53
C SER A 262 43.19 -4.78 0.51
N ASN A 263 42.88 -5.21 -0.72
CA ASN A 263 42.56 -6.57 -1.16
C ASN A 263 42.31 -7.61 -0.06
N ILE A 264 41.03 -7.91 0.18
CA ILE A 264 40.62 -9.27 0.54
C ILE A 264 39.60 -9.68 -0.52
N ASP A 265 40.03 -10.58 -1.40
CA ASP A 265 39.18 -11.28 -2.35
C ASP A 265 38.01 -11.95 -1.61
N ASN A 266 36.80 -11.49 -1.87
CA ASN A 266 35.57 -12.22 -1.58
C ASN A 266 34.68 -12.16 -2.82
N SER A 267 35.08 -12.88 -3.86
CA SER A 267 34.21 -13.25 -4.97
C SER A 267 33.34 -14.45 -4.55
N SER A 268 32.17 -14.17 -4.02
CA SER A 268 31.04 -15.09 -4.16
C SER A 268 29.81 -14.27 -4.50
N LYS A 269 29.53 -14.16 -5.80
CA LYS A 269 28.23 -13.70 -6.29
C LYS A 269 27.26 -14.85 -6.04
N SER A 270 26.41 -14.73 -5.01
CA SER A 270 25.25 -15.62 -4.86
C SER A 270 24.18 -15.21 -5.87
N GLU A 271 23.64 -16.18 -6.62
CA GLU A 271 22.59 -15.98 -7.63
C GLU A 271 21.15 -16.06 -7.05
N ALA A 272 21.00 -16.16 -5.73
CA ALA A 272 19.68 -16.27 -5.09
C ALA A 272 19.24 -14.93 -4.44
N PRO A 273 18.10 -14.33 -4.84
CA PRO A 273 17.56 -13.11 -4.23
C PRO A 273 17.16 -13.26 -2.74
N GLU A 274 17.11 -14.48 -2.23
CA GLU A 274 16.82 -14.82 -0.82
C GLU A 274 18.02 -14.52 0.10
N ASP A 275 19.24 -14.46 -0.43
CA ASP A 275 20.44 -14.20 0.36
C ASP A 275 20.61 -12.74 0.77
N ASP A 276 20.02 -11.82 0.00
CA ASP A 276 20.02 -10.37 0.23
C ASP A 276 19.08 -9.94 1.36
N LEU A 277 18.24 -10.83 1.88
CA LEU A 277 17.11 -10.49 2.76
C LEU A 277 17.24 -10.99 4.20
N LEU A 278 18.04 -12.03 4.44
CA LEU A 278 18.49 -12.40 5.80
C LEU A 278 19.60 -11.46 6.30
N VAL A 279 20.20 -10.70 5.37
CA VAL A 279 20.78 -9.40 5.69
C VAL A 279 19.60 -8.44 5.60
N ILE A 280 18.86 -8.25 6.69
CA ILE A 280 18.32 -6.92 6.94
C ILE A 280 19.50 -6.21 7.58
N PRO A 281 20.42 -5.58 6.80
CA PRO A 281 21.33 -4.68 7.43
C PRO A 281 20.42 -3.66 8.13
N SER A 282 20.61 -3.46 9.44
CA SER A 282 20.41 -2.09 9.94
C SER A 282 21.06 -1.19 8.90
N PRO A 283 20.39 -0.13 8.42
CA PRO A 283 20.87 0.70 7.32
C PRO A 283 22.18 1.40 7.74
N ALA A 284 23.25 0.65 7.87
CA ALA A 284 24.54 1.11 7.45
C ALA A 284 24.40 1.21 5.94
N LEU A 285 25.00 2.25 5.38
CA LEU A 285 25.13 2.49 3.96
C LEU A 285 23.99 3.37 3.39
N PHE A 286 23.94 4.64 3.81
CA PHE A 286 23.78 5.78 2.89
C PHE A 286 24.92 6.80 3.01
N PRO A 287 25.72 6.98 1.96
CA PRO A 287 26.41 8.22 1.66
C PRO A 287 25.68 8.89 0.49
N LYS A 288 25.12 10.05 0.81
CA LYS A 288 24.96 11.17 -0.10
C LYS A 288 24.16 10.90 -1.38
N TRP A 289 22.87 11.25 -1.31
CA TRP A 289 22.37 12.18 -2.33
C TRP A 289 23.38 13.33 -2.37
N SER A 290 23.77 13.80 -3.56
CA SER A 290 24.73 14.91 -3.65
C SER A 290 24.33 15.98 -2.64
N PRO A 291 25.28 16.65 -1.95
CA PRO A 291 24.94 17.62 -0.90
C PRO A 291 23.99 18.74 -1.36
N LYS A 292 23.77 18.83 -2.69
CA LYS A 292 22.60 19.40 -3.34
C LYS A 292 22.08 18.37 -4.35
N PRO A 293 21.03 17.57 -4.09
CA PRO A 293 20.38 16.83 -5.16
C PRO A 293 19.86 17.87 -6.16
N ASN A 294 20.03 17.63 -7.45
CA ASN A 294 19.41 18.51 -8.44
C ASN A 294 17.91 18.50 -8.17
N ALA A 295 17.27 19.65 -8.00
CA ALA A 295 15.83 19.75 -7.71
C ALA A 295 15.01 18.93 -8.73
N LEU A 296 15.52 18.85 -9.96
CA LEU A 296 14.96 18.03 -11.02
C LEU A 296 15.06 16.52 -10.77
N ASP A 297 16.17 16.02 -10.21
CA ASP A 297 16.32 14.60 -9.87
C ASP A 297 15.45 14.22 -8.66
N THR A 298 15.32 15.12 -7.67
CA THR A 298 14.39 14.95 -6.54
C THR A 298 12.94 14.87 -7.03
N LYS A 299 12.55 15.76 -7.96
CA LYS A 299 11.22 15.75 -8.57
C LYS A 299 10.96 14.44 -9.32
N ARG A 300 11.93 13.95 -10.09
CA ARG A 300 11.81 12.67 -10.82
C ARG A 300 11.74 11.46 -9.91
N PHE A 301 12.49 11.49 -8.80
CA PHE A 301 12.41 10.46 -7.77
C PHE A 301 11.00 10.37 -7.19
N TRP A 302 10.42 11.50 -6.77
CA TRP A 302 9.07 11.51 -6.22
C TRP A 302 8.01 11.11 -7.25
N LYS A 303 8.20 11.46 -8.53
CA LYS A 303 7.34 10.95 -9.61
C LYS A 303 7.34 9.43 -9.71
N LEU A 304 8.50 8.77 -9.55
CA LEU A 304 8.57 7.30 -9.49
C LEU A 304 7.84 6.74 -8.26
N ILE A 305 7.94 7.41 -7.11
CA ILE A 305 7.22 7.01 -5.90
C ILE A 305 5.70 7.17 -6.10
N ASP A 306 5.25 8.25 -6.72
CA ASP A 306 3.83 8.49 -7.03
C ASP A 306 3.27 7.42 -8.00
N GLU A 307 4.03 7.02 -9.04
CA GLU A 307 3.63 5.90 -9.91
C GLU A 307 3.62 4.56 -9.17
N THR A 308 4.53 4.36 -8.22
CA THR A 308 4.55 3.16 -7.36
C THR A 308 3.33 3.13 -6.43
N GLU A 309 2.95 4.28 -5.87
CA GLU A 309 1.75 4.43 -5.05
C GLU A 309 0.48 4.14 -5.85
N LYS A 310 0.37 4.65 -7.08
CA LYS A 310 -0.74 4.32 -7.99
C LYS A 310 -0.79 2.82 -8.26
N LEU A 311 0.35 2.19 -8.54
CA LEU A 311 0.41 0.75 -8.78
C LEU A 311 -0.06 -0.04 -7.55
N VAL A 312 0.34 0.35 -6.35
CA VAL A 312 -0.04 -0.34 -5.11
C VAL A 312 -1.50 -0.09 -4.73
N ASN A 313 -2.06 1.09 -4.99
CA ASN A 313 -3.46 1.35 -4.65
C ASN A 313 -4.47 0.77 -5.66
N PHE A 314 -4.08 0.65 -6.94
CA PHE A 314 -5.02 0.27 -8.02
C PHE A 314 -4.65 -1.02 -8.75
N GLY A 315 -3.41 -1.46 -8.62
CA GLY A 315 -2.86 -2.64 -9.28
C GLY A 315 -2.22 -3.62 -8.30
N ILE A 316 -2.62 -3.62 -7.02
CA ILE A 316 -2.03 -4.51 -6.01
C ILE A 316 -2.13 -5.99 -6.40
N ALA A 317 -3.17 -6.36 -7.15
CA ALA A 317 -3.35 -7.69 -7.74
C ALA A 317 -2.24 -8.09 -8.72
N ALA A 318 -1.44 -7.14 -9.22
CA ALA A 318 -0.23 -7.43 -10.02
C ALA A 318 0.89 -8.05 -9.17
N PHE A 319 0.84 -7.92 -7.85
CA PHE A 319 1.74 -8.59 -6.91
C PHE A 319 1.17 -9.95 -6.51
N LYS A 320 1.18 -10.88 -7.48
CA LYS A 320 0.61 -12.22 -7.33
C LYS A 320 1.41 -13.15 -6.41
N THR A 321 2.64 -12.81 -6.06
CA THR A 321 3.59 -13.68 -5.32
C THR A 321 4.21 -12.94 -4.15
N GLY A 322 4.52 -13.68 -3.07
CA GLY A 322 5.27 -13.15 -1.93
C GLY A 322 6.56 -12.43 -2.33
N SER A 323 7.35 -13.07 -3.19
CA SER A 323 8.57 -12.50 -3.79
C SER A 323 8.37 -11.13 -4.44
N ALA A 324 7.22 -10.87 -5.07
CA ALA A 324 6.92 -9.57 -5.67
C ALA A 324 6.77 -8.47 -4.61
N LEU A 325 6.07 -8.79 -3.52
CA LEU A 325 5.90 -7.87 -2.39
C LEU A 325 7.23 -7.68 -1.64
N CYS A 326 7.99 -8.74 -1.41
CA CYS A 326 9.32 -8.67 -0.79
C CYS A 326 10.27 -7.75 -1.56
N ASN A 327 10.31 -7.88 -2.89
CA ASN A 327 11.16 -7.03 -3.73
C ASN A 327 10.74 -5.56 -3.64
N LEU A 328 9.43 -5.28 -3.66
CA LEU A 328 8.91 -3.93 -3.52
C LEU A 328 9.27 -3.33 -2.15
N THR A 329 8.97 -4.02 -1.05
CA THR A 329 9.23 -3.48 0.29
C THR A 329 10.71 -3.34 0.59
N THR A 330 11.54 -4.23 0.05
CA THR A 330 13.00 -4.11 0.12
C THR A 330 13.50 -2.90 -0.65
N ALA A 331 12.95 -2.63 -1.84
CA ALA A 331 13.27 -1.44 -2.60
C ALA A 331 12.86 -0.17 -1.83
N LEU A 332 11.65 -0.12 -1.27
CA LEU A 332 11.19 1.00 -0.45
C LEU A 332 12.09 1.22 0.77
N MET A 333 12.52 0.15 1.45
CA MET A 333 13.45 0.22 2.57
C MET A 333 14.81 0.79 2.15
N ARG A 334 15.34 0.37 0.99
CA ARG A 334 16.57 0.92 0.38
C ARG A 334 16.42 2.35 -0.14
N LEU A 335 15.20 2.85 -0.29
CA LEU A 335 14.93 4.23 -0.71
C LEU A 335 14.53 5.11 0.48
N GLY A 336 14.30 4.52 1.66
CA GLY A 336 13.82 5.22 2.86
C GLY A 336 12.39 5.73 2.75
N VAL A 337 11.56 5.15 1.88
CA VAL A 337 10.20 5.65 1.60
C VAL A 337 9.20 5.00 2.54
N GLY A 338 8.74 5.75 3.55
CA GLY A 338 7.79 5.30 4.58
C GLY A 338 6.33 5.72 4.36
N ARG A 339 5.92 6.04 3.13
CA ARG A 339 4.59 6.61 2.83
C ARG A 339 3.46 5.62 3.17
N THR A 340 2.58 6.01 4.10
CA THR A 340 1.53 5.12 4.63
C THR A 340 0.55 4.64 3.56
N SER A 341 0.24 5.48 2.57
CA SER A 341 -0.62 5.13 1.43
C SER A 341 -0.04 4.06 0.50
N ILE A 342 1.25 3.74 0.62
CA ILE A 342 1.88 2.59 -0.03
C ILE A 342 1.93 1.40 0.94
N LEU A 343 2.40 1.64 2.17
CA LEU A 343 2.66 0.54 3.12
C LEU A 343 1.39 -0.14 3.61
N GLN A 344 0.29 0.59 3.81
CA GLN A 344 -0.97 0.03 4.29
C GLN A 344 -1.62 -0.95 3.28
N PRO A 345 -1.77 -0.61 1.99
CA PRO A 345 -2.26 -1.59 1.01
C PRO A 345 -1.35 -2.81 0.86
N VAL A 346 -0.02 -2.64 0.96
CA VAL A 346 0.91 -3.78 0.93
C VAL A 346 0.69 -4.70 2.12
N ALA A 347 0.51 -4.16 3.33
CA ALA A 347 0.20 -4.95 4.52
C ALA A 347 -1.13 -5.70 4.37
N ALA A 348 -2.18 -5.04 3.88
CA ALA A 348 -3.48 -5.65 3.63
C ALA A 348 -3.38 -6.79 2.59
N GLN A 349 -2.61 -6.59 1.52
CA GLN A 349 -2.37 -7.63 0.52
C GLN A 349 -1.61 -8.82 1.10
N THR A 350 -0.63 -8.59 1.98
CA THR A 350 0.08 -9.67 2.68
C THR A 350 -0.88 -10.51 3.53
N VAL A 351 -1.76 -9.85 4.31
CA VAL A 351 -2.79 -10.54 5.10
C VAL A 351 -3.72 -11.34 4.19
N TYR A 352 -4.21 -10.74 3.11
CA TYR A 352 -5.06 -11.43 2.14
C TYR A 352 -4.38 -12.68 1.56
N MET A 353 -3.13 -12.56 1.12
CA MET A 353 -2.38 -13.68 0.54
C MET A 353 -2.07 -14.80 1.53
N LEU A 354 -1.99 -14.50 2.83
CA LEU A 354 -1.85 -15.48 3.90
C LEU A 354 -3.17 -16.23 4.17
N GLN A 355 -4.31 -15.55 4.01
CA GLN A 355 -5.64 -16.08 4.34
C GLN A 355 -6.34 -16.82 3.19
N THR A 356 -5.83 -16.72 1.95
CA THR A 356 -6.40 -17.46 0.81
C THR A 356 -6.26 -18.98 0.98
N GLU A 357 -7.23 -19.76 0.49
CA GLU A 357 -7.26 -21.24 0.59
C GLU A 357 -5.96 -21.91 0.10
N LYS A 358 -5.30 -21.30 -0.88
CA LYS A 358 -3.93 -21.64 -1.29
C LYS A 358 -3.06 -20.41 -1.10
N PRO A 359 -2.30 -20.32 0.01
CA PRO A 359 -1.43 -19.18 0.26
C PRO A 359 -0.41 -19.00 -0.89
N ASN A 360 -0.39 -17.81 -1.48
CA ASN A 360 0.56 -17.45 -2.53
C ASN A 360 1.77 -16.65 -1.97
N ILE A 361 1.94 -16.68 -0.65
CA ILE A 361 3.05 -16.11 0.12
C ILE A 361 3.41 -17.10 1.24
N SER A 362 4.70 -17.36 1.41
CA SER A 362 5.22 -18.14 2.55
C SER A 362 5.25 -17.31 3.84
N ALA A 363 5.27 -17.96 5.01
CA ALA A 363 5.38 -17.22 6.28
C ALA A 363 6.65 -16.38 6.35
N GLN A 364 7.77 -16.90 5.83
CA GLN A 364 9.03 -16.18 5.74
C GLN A 364 8.90 -14.89 4.92
N GLU A 365 8.33 -14.98 3.71
CA GLU A 365 8.11 -13.81 2.84
C GLU A 365 7.17 -12.79 3.49
N ALA A 366 6.07 -13.26 4.10
CA ALA A 366 5.16 -12.37 4.82
C ALA A 366 5.88 -11.61 5.94
N CYS A 367 6.70 -12.31 6.72
CA CYS A 367 7.49 -11.72 7.80
C CYS A 367 8.49 -10.69 7.29
N MET A 368 9.13 -10.95 6.16
CA MET A 368 10.03 -10.00 5.53
C MET A 368 9.30 -8.72 5.08
N VAL A 369 8.10 -8.87 4.48
CA VAL A 369 7.27 -7.74 4.08
C VAL A 369 6.86 -6.91 5.29
N VAL A 370 6.26 -7.50 6.32
CA VAL A 370 5.79 -6.76 7.50
C VAL A 370 6.94 -6.19 8.32
N THR A 371 8.11 -6.84 8.32
CA THR A 371 9.32 -6.31 8.97
C THR A 371 9.81 -5.04 8.28
N ALA A 372 9.85 -5.02 6.94
CA ALA A 372 10.22 -3.83 6.18
C ALA A 372 9.21 -2.68 6.42
N ILE A 373 7.92 -2.99 6.45
CA ILE A 373 6.86 -2.02 6.78
C ILE A 373 7.06 -1.45 8.18
N ALA A 374 7.17 -2.30 9.20
CA ALA A 374 7.34 -1.87 10.59
C ALA A 374 8.61 -1.03 10.80
N HIS A 375 9.68 -1.32 10.06
CA HIS A 375 10.91 -0.54 10.09
C HIS A 375 10.74 0.87 9.51
N LEU A 376 10.06 0.94 8.37
CA LEU A 376 9.81 2.17 7.63
C LEU A 376 8.78 3.07 8.31
N LEU A 377 7.86 2.54 9.12
CA LEU A 377 6.77 3.33 9.69
C LEU A 377 7.25 4.36 10.74
N PRO A 378 6.89 5.64 10.57
CA PRO A 378 7.17 6.65 11.57
C PRO A 378 6.24 6.47 12.77
N ARG A 379 6.66 6.95 13.94
CA ARG A 379 5.96 6.71 15.22
C ARG A 379 4.47 7.07 15.15
N GLU A 380 4.14 8.21 14.58
CA GLU A 380 2.77 8.73 14.48
C GLU A 380 1.85 7.94 13.53
N SER A 381 2.42 7.07 12.68
CA SER A 381 1.65 6.28 11.71
C SER A 381 1.51 4.81 12.10
N ARG A 382 2.01 4.40 13.26
CA ARG A 382 1.86 3.05 13.81
C ARG A 382 0.43 2.89 14.34
N LYS A 383 -0.45 2.35 13.51
CA LYS A 383 -1.89 2.14 13.80
C LYS A 383 -2.22 0.65 13.92
N GLU A 384 -3.48 0.33 14.21
CA GLU A 384 -3.96 -1.05 14.42
C GLU A 384 -3.70 -1.98 13.21
N TRP A 385 -3.78 -1.48 11.98
CA TRP A 385 -3.60 -2.29 10.76
C TRP A 385 -2.23 -2.95 10.63
N ILE A 386 -1.14 -2.36 11.16
CA ILE A 386 0.18 -3.01 11.12
C ILE A 386 0.28 -4.10 12.17
N VAL A 387 -0.38 -3.93 13.32
CA VAL A 387 -0.46 -4.97 14.36
C VAL A 387 -1.20 -6.18 13.83
N GLU A 388 -2.30 -5.99 13.10
CA GLU A 388 -3.04 -7.06 12.42
C GLU A 388 -2.15 -7.84 11.44
N ALA A 389 -1.37 -7.14 10.61
CA ALA A 389 -0.47 -7.78 9.65
C ALA A 389 0.68 -8.54 10.34
N LEU A 390 1.22 -8.00 11.44
CA LEU A 390 2.24 -8.67 12.26
C LEU A 390 1.67 -9.92 12.94
N GLN A 391 0.46 -9.84 13.50
CA GLN A 391 -0.23 -10.97 14.14
C GLN A 391 -0.58 -12.06 13.11
N ALA A 392 -1.07 -11.70 11.92
CA ALA A 392 -1.34 -12.67 10.86
C ALA A 392 -0.06 -13.42 10.44
N SER A 393 1.07 -12.70 10.33
CA SER A 393 2.36 -13.30 9.99
C SER A 393 2.91 -14.18 11.12
N SER A 394 2.75 -13.74 12.37
CA SER A 394 3.10 -14.48 13.59
C SER A 394 2.34 -15.81 13.68
N ASN A 395 1.02 -15.76 13.58
CA ASN A 395 0.16 -16.95 13.61
C ASN A 395 0.54 -17.96 12.53
N LYS A 396 0.89 -17.48 11.32
CA LYS A 396 1.32 -18.34 10.22
C LYS A 396 2.67 -19.02 10.52
N ILE A 397 3.66 -18.28 11.03
CA ILE A 397 4.96 -18.87 11.43
C ILE A 397 4.77 -19.93 12.50
N LEU A 398 3.99 -19.63 13.54
CA LEU A 398 3.80 -20.57 14.65
C LEU A 398 3.12 -21.85 14.14
N ALA A 399 2.11 -21.72 13.27
CA ALA A 399 1.49 -22.86 12.63
C ALA A 399 2.47 -23.69 11.76
N GLU A 400 3.38 -23.07 11.02
CA GLU A 400 4.41 -23.78 10.23
C GLU A 400 5.45 -24.50 11.11
N LEU A 401 5.80 -23.92 12.27
CA LEU A 401 6.72 -24.55 13.22
C LEU A 401 6.10 -25.76 13.92
N ASP A 402 4.81 -25.67 14.25
CA ASP A 402 4.08 -26.71 14.98
C ASP A 402 3.54 -27.83 14.08
N ASP A 403 3.41 -27.60 12.77
CA ASP A 403 2.89 -28.61 11.83
C ASP A 403 3.91 -29.72 11.53
N GLU A 404 3.55 -30.96 11.84
CA GLU A 404 4.36 -32.15 11.57
C GLU A 404 4.59 -32.38 10.07
N ASN A 405 3.68 -31.89 9.21
CA ASN A 405 3.75 -32.07 7.76
C ASN A 405 4.60 -30.99 7.05
N THR A 406 4.97 -29.92 7.75
CA THR A 406 5.81 -28.86 7.19
C THR A 406 7.25 -29.36 7.05
N SER A 407 7.87 -29.09 5.90
CA SER A 407 9.23 -29.57 5.60
C SER A 407 10.26 -28.99 6.58
N GLU A 408 11.30 -29.76 6.91
CA GLU A 408 12.39 -29.28 7.77
C GLU A 408 13.05 -27.99 7.26
N LYS A 409 13.13 -27.84 5.93
CA LYS A 409 13.66 -26.63 5.29
C LYS A 409 12.78 -25.42 5.61
N ASP A 410 11.46 -25.58 5.54
CA ASP A 410 10.52 -24.48 5.80
C ASP A 410 10.46 -24.17 7.30
N LYS A 411 10.55 -25.17 8.18
CA LYS A 411 10.72 -24.95 9.63
C LYS A 411 11.99 -24.17 9.96
N GLN A 412 13.11 -24.52 9.32
CA GLN A 412 14.37 -23.81 9.51
C GLN A 412 14.26 -22.35 9.05
N ARG A 413 13.60 -22.11 7.90
CA ARG A 413 13.30 -20.75 7.40
C ARG A 413 12.39 -19.95 8.33
N ALA A 414 11.35 -20.58 8.88
CA ALA A 414 10.45 -19.96 9.86
C ALA A 414 11.21 -19.58 11.15
N ALA A 415 12.12 -20.43 11.61
CA ALA A 415 12.95 -20.14 12.79
C ALA A 415 13.89 -18.93 12.59
N GLU A 416 14.39 -18.70 11.37
CA GLU A 416 15.27 -17.56 11.04
C GLU A 416 14.59 -16.20 11.24
N VAL A 417 13.26 -16.14 11.10
CA VAL A 417 12.48 -14.89 11.12
C VAL A 417 11.76 -14.61 12.45
N LEU A 418 11.83 -15.52 13.44
CA LEU A 418 11.25 -15.33 14.77
C LEU A 418 11.76 -14.06 15.47
N VAL A 419 13.08 -13.90 15.55
CA VAL A 419 13.71 -12.74 16.23
C VAL A 419 13.43 -11.42 15.49
N PRO A 420 13.60 -11.32 14.15
CA PRO A 420 13.19 -10.13 13.41
C PRO A 420 11.72 -9.76 13.62
N LEU A 421 10.81 -10.74 13.60
CA LEU A 421 9.38 -10.49 13.77
C LEU A 421 9.05 -10.01 15.19
N ALA A 422 9.59 -10.66 16.24
CA ALA A 422 9.40 -10.23 17.63
C ALA A 422 9.89 -8.78 17.84
N ARG A 423 11.02 -8.41 17.24
CA ARG A 423 11.51 -7.02 17.27
C ARG A 423 10.55 -6.03 16.59
N CYS A 424 9.78 -6.45 15.59
CA CYS A 424 8.81 -5.57 14.93
C CYS A 424 7.62 -5.23 15.82
N PHE A 425 7.19 -6.16 16.69
CA PHE A 425 6.21 -5.85 17.73
C PHE A 425 6.70 -4.73 18.66
N LEU A 426 7.99 -4.72 18.98
CA LEU A 426 8.58 -3.63 19.76
C LEU A 426 8.51 -2.29 19.02
N PHE A 427 8.75 -2.27 17.70
CA PHE A 427 8.64 -1.05 16.89
C PHE A 427 7.24 -0.43 16.95
N VAL A 428 6.20 -1.26 16.90
CA VAL A 428 4.79 -0.82 16.97
C VAL A 428 4.25 -0.73 18.38
N GLU A 429 5.11 -0.79 19.41
CA GLU A 429 4.74 -0.67 20.83
C GLU A 429 3.67 -1.71 21.25
N SER A 430 3.75 -2.92 20.68
CA SER A 430 2.86 -4.05 20.94
C SER A 430 3.63 -5.29 21.40
N PHE A 431 2.91 -6.32 21.83
CA PHE A 431 3.49 -7.57 22.32
C PHE A 431 2.64 -8.78 21.95
N ASP A 432 3.26 -9.74 21.26
CA ASP A 432 2.66 -11.02 20.93
C ASP A 432 3.24 -12.10 21.85
N GLU A 433 2.47 -12.45 22.88
CA GLU A 433 2.91 -13.37 23.92
C GLU A 433 3.29 -14.76 23.37
N ALA A 434 2.53 -15.27 22.41
CA ALA A 434 2.77 -16.60 21.84
C ALA A 434 4.07 -16.61 21.02
N LEU A 435 4.28 -15.58 20.20
CA LEU A 435 5.52 -15.43 19.43
C LEU A 435 6.74 -15.30 20.34
N PHE A 436 6.65 -14.46 21.37
CA PHE A 436 7.77 -14.21 22.27
C PHE A 436 8.11 -15.45 23.08
N ARG A 437 7.10 -16.15 23.60
CA ARG A 437 7.29 -17.42 24.32
C ARG A 437 8.01 -18.43 23.42
N ARG A 438 7.49 -18.67 22.22
CA ARG A 438 8.09 -19.62 21.27
C ARG A 438 9.52 -19.22 20.89
N MET A 439 9.76 -17.95 20.61
CA MET A 439 11.09 -17.44 20.28
C MET A 439 12.10 -17.69 21.40
N PHE A 440 11.76 -17.35 22.65
CA PHE A 440 12.67 -17.55 23.78
C PHE A 440 12.92 -19.03 24.09
N GLU A 441 11.90 -19.88 23.98
CA GLU A 441 12.05 -21.35 24.12
C GLU A 441 13.05 -21.91 23.11
N GLU A 442 12.87 -21.62 21.82
CA GLU A 442 13.74 -22.10 20.74
C GLU A 442 15.18 -21.60 20.89
N VAL A 443 15.34 -20.30 21.15
CA VAL A 443 16.65 -19.66 21.30
C VAL A 443 17.39 -20.22 22.51
N ASN A 444 16.72 -20.36 23.65
CA ASN A 444 17.31 -20.90 24.88
C ASN A 444 17.61 -22.40 24.75
N ALA A 445 16.89 -23.14 23.92
CA ALA A 445 17.20 -24.52 23.54
C ALA A 445 18.37 -24.65 22.54
N GLY A 446 19.00 -23.53 22.14
CA GLY A 446 20.17 -23.51 21.27
C GLY A 446 19.85 -23.52 19.77
N ALA A 447 18.61 -23.21 19.35
CA ALA A 447 18.21 -23.19 17.95
C ALA A 447 19.07 -22.25 17.09
N LEU A 448 19.52 -21.11 17.64
CA LEU A 448 20.38 -20.16 16.92
C LEU A 448 21.66 -20.77 16.36
N GLY A 449 22.26 -21.74 17.07
CA GLY A 449 23.47 -22.43 16.63
C GLY A 449 23.23 -23.48 15.54
N LYS A 450 21.96 -23.86 15.32
CA LYS A 450 21.52 -24.84 14.33
C LYS A 450 21.03 -24.19 13.03
N LEU A 451 20.89 -22.87 13.01
CA LEU A 451 20.53 -22.13 11.80
C LEU A 451 21.71 -22.16 10.82
N ASN A 452 21.44 -22.50 9.56
CA ASN A 452 22.44 -22.53 8.49
C ASN A 452 22.72 -21.10 7.95
N LEU A 453 23.05 -20.18 8.85
CA LEU A 453 23.28 -18.77 8.53
C LEU A 453 24.77 -18.44 8.49
N PRO A 454 25.22 -17.64 7.49
CA PRO A 454 26.54 -17.02 7.50
C PRO A 454 26.87 -16.34 8.84
N PRO A 455 28.14 -16.41 9.33
CA PRO A 455 28.51 -15.89 10.64
C PRO A 455 28.14 -14.42 10.89
N PHE A 456 28.17 -13.60 9.84
CA PHE A 456 27.79 -12.20 9.94
C PHE A 456 26.28 -12.01 10.16
N LYS A 457 25.41 -12.80 9.50
CA LYS A 457 23.96 -12.79 9.69
C LYS A 457 23.60 -13.24 11.11
N LEU A 458 24.27 -14.28 11.61
CA LEU A 458 24.09 -14.75 12.98
C LEU A 458 24.46 -13.68 14.03
N ARG A 459 25.53 -12.91 13.80
CA ARG A 459 25.87 -11.77 14.68
C ARG A 459 24.80 -10.69 14.69
N VAL A 460 24.24 -10.34 13.53
CA VAL A 460 23.13 -9.37 13.45
C VAL A 460 21.90 -9.88 14.18
N LEU A 461 21.57 -11.17 14.03
CA LEU A 461 20.45 -11.81 14.70
C LEU A 461 20.62 -11.78 16.23
N LYS A 462 21.80 -12.13 16.75
CA LYS A 462 22.14 -12.06 18.19
C LYS A 462 22.04 -10.64 18.74
N SER A 463 22.49 -9.65 17.97
CA SER A 463 22.34 -8.23 18.34
C SER A 463 20.87 -7.83 18.47
N LYS A 464 20.02 -8.20 17.50
CA LYS A 464 18.57 -7.94 17.54
C LYS A 464 17.88 -8.67 18.69
N LEU A 465 18.25 -9.93 18.94
CA LEU A 465 17.73 -10.73 20.05
C LEU A 465 18.03 -10.07 21.40
N TYR A 466 19.24 -9.54 21.58
CA TYR A 466 19.57 -8.82 22.80
C TYR A 466 18.67 -7.58 22.98
N GLN A 467 18.34 -6.86 21.91
CA GLN A 467 17.38 -5.75 22.02
C GLN A 467 15.99 -6.23 22.45
N VAL A 468 15.54 -7.38 21.97
CA VAL A 468 14.24 -7.95 22.38
C VAL A 468 14.25 -8.37 23.85
N HIS A 469 15.33 -9.00 24.29
CA HIS A 469 15.55 -9.34 25.69
C HIS A 469 15.57 -8.09 26.58
N LEU A 470 16.30 -7.05 26.17
CA LEU A 470 16.42 -5.80 26.92
C LEU A 470 15.06 -5.10 27.04
N ASP A 471 14.26 -5.05 25.97
CA ASP A 471 12.89 -4.50 26.06
C ASP A 471 12.04 -5.25 27.08
N CYS A 472 12.13 -6.58 27.11
CA CYS A 472 11.41 -7.39 28.09
C CYS A 472 11.88 -7.13 29.52
N GLU A 473 13.19 -6.94 29.73
CA GLU A 473 13.75 -6.60 31.04
C GLU A 473 13.32 -5.21 31.51
N LEU A 474 13.41 -4.20 30.63
CA LEU A 474 13.06 -2.80 30.95
C LEU A 474 11.57 -2.58 31.21
N ASN A 475 10.71 -3.45 30.66
CA ASN A 475 9.27 -3.42 30.89
C ASN A 475 8.82 -4.42 31.97
N ASP A 476 9.74 -4.92 32.82
CA ASP A 476 9.46 -5.83 33.93
C ASP A 476 8.68 -7.10 33.53
N ARG A 477 8.88 -7.60 32.30
CA ARG A 477 8.17 -8.79 31.83
C ARG A 477 8.61 -10.05 32.58
N PRO A 478 7.74 -11.08 32.68
CA PRO A 478 8.05 -12.36 33.31
C PRO A 478 9.36 -12.98 32.83
N SER A 479 9.99 -13.80 33.70
CA SER A 479 11.29 -14.42 33.41
C SER A 479 11.27 -15.40 32.23
N GLU A 480 10.10 -15.92 31.84
CA GLU A 480 9.96 -16.75 30.64
C GLU A 480 10.26 -15.99 29.34
N PHE A 481 10.14 -14.64 29.35
CA PHE A 481 10.50 -13.78 28.23
C PHE A 481 11.92 -13.23 28.34
N ARG A 482 12.85 -14.05 28.85
CA ARG A 482 14.26 -13.66 29.05
C ARG A 482 15.21 -14.72 28.50
N LEU A 483 16.38 -14.27 28.08
CA LEU A 483 17.46 -15.18 27.70
C LEU A 483 18.09 -15.81 28.94
N THR A 484 18.67 -17.00 28.77
CA THR A 484 19.55 -17.59 29.79
C THR A 484 20.77 -16.69 30.03
N PRO A 485 21.34 -16.63 31.26
CA PRO A 485 22.46 -15.74 31.58
C PRO A 485 23.68 -15.88 30.64
N ALA A 486 23.96 -17.10 30.18
CA ALA A 486 25.05 -17.36 29.23
C ALA A 486 24.79 -16.67 27.87
N LEU A 487 23.56 -16.79 27.35
CA LEU A 487 23.16 -16.16 26.08
C LEU A 487 23.05 -14.64 26.22
N VAL A 488 22.61 -14.11 27.37
CA VAL A 488 22.61 -12.66 27.64
C VAL A 488 24.01 -12.09 27.45
N ASN A 489 25.01 -12.66 28.13
CA ASN A 489 26.39 -12.17 28.06
C ASN A 489 26.95 -12.24 26.64
N GLU A 490 26.67 -13.33 25.91
CA GLU A 490 27.09 -13.47 24.53
C GLU A 490 26.44 -12.43 23.62
N CYS A 491 25.11 -12.32 23.66
CA CYS A 491 24.35 -11.44 22.78
C CYS A 491 24.61 -9.96 23.10
N LYS A 492 24.75 -9.60 24.38
CA LYS A 492 25.19 -8.27 24.82
C LYS A 492 26.55 -7.91 24.23
N ARG A 493 27.55 -8.77 24.37
CA ARG A 493 28.88 -8.53 23.79
C ARG A 493 28.82 -8.30 22.27
N VAL A 494 27.98 -9.05 21.56
CA VAL A 494 27.78 -8.86 20.11
C VAL A 494 27.09 -7.52 19.82
N PHE A 495 26.07 -7.17 20.60
CA PHE A 495 25.35 -5.90 20.52
C PHE A 495 26.28 -4.70 20.78
N ASP A 496 27.06 -4.72 21.87
CA ASP A 496 28.01 -3.67 22.24
C ASP A 496 29.03 -3.40 21.13
N ASN A 497 29.57 -4.48 20.55
CA ASN A 497 30.50 -4.39 19.44
C ASN A 497 29.84 -3.79 18.19
N HIS A 498 28.56 -4.11 17.96
CA HIS A 498 27.79 -3.53 16.86
C HIS A 498 27.54 -2.03 17.09
N GLN A 499 27.18 -1.62 18.31
CA GLN A 499 26.98 -0.21 18.67
C GLN A 499 28.28 0.60 18.48
N LYS A 500 29.42 0.08 18.93
CA LYS A 500 30.73 0.75 18.79
C LYS A 500 31.20 0.87 17.34
N LYS A 501 30.89 -0.12 16.48
CA LYS A 501 31.26 -0.10 15.06
C LYS A 501 30.31 0.71 14.18
N GLY A 502 29.03 0.75 14.54
CA GLY A 502 27.97 1.37 13.75
C GLY A 502 27.98 2.90 13.78
N LYS A 503 28.61 3.50 14.79
CA LYS A 503 28.69 4.95 14.92
C LYS A 503 29.96 5.50 14.28
N SER A 504 29.81 5.98 13.05
CA SER A 504 30.82 6.76 12.33
C SER A 504 30.31 8.18 12.08
N SER A 505 29.65 8.80 13.06
CA SER A 505 29.47 10.25 13.07
C SER A 505 30.85 10.88 12.87
N SER A 506 30.98 11.71 11.83
CA SER A 506 32.30 12.22 11.47
C SER A 506 32.89 12.98 12.66
N PHE A 507 34.20 12.85 12.89
CA PHE A 507 34.92 13.61 13.91
C PHE A 507 34.58 15.11 13.85
N ARG A 508 34.41 15.63 12.62
CA ARG A 508 33.98 17.01 12.35
C ARG A 508 32.63 17.34 12.98
N LEU A 509 31.63 16.46 12.85
CA LEU A 509 30.30 16.72 13.38
C LEU A 509 30.28 16.69 14.91
N HIS A 510 31.00 15.74 15.52
CA HIS A 510 31.21 15.72 16.97
C HIS A 510 31.89 17.01 17.46
N HIS A 511 32.90 17.48 16.74
CA HIS A 511 33.56 18.74 17.06
C HIS A 511 32.58 19.92 16.98
N LEU A 512 31.78 20.03 15.92
CA LEU A 512 30.78 21.11 15.79
C LEU A 512 29.76 21.11 16.93
N VAL A 513 29.26 19.94 17.32
CA VAL A 513 28.32 19.80 18.45
C VAL A 513 29.00 20.19 19.75
N SER A 514 30.22 19.68 20.00
CA SER A 514 30.96 19.96 21.25
C SER A 514 31.28 21.45 21.39
N THR A 515 31.78 22.09 20.33
CA THR A 515 32.08 23.54 20.35
C THR A 515 30.83 24.38 20.64
N ALA A 516 29.68 24.03 20.06
CA ALA A 516 28.44 24.75 20.33
C ALA A 516 27.96 24.53 21.78
N LEU A 517 28.12 23.33 22.34
CA LEU A 517 27.78 23.04 23.74
C LEU A 517 28.72 23.75 24.73
N ASP A 518 30.00 23.85 24.40
CA ASP A 518 30.98 24.59 25.20
C ASP A 518 30.62 26.09 25.27
N GLU A 519 30.20 26.68 24.15
CA GLU A 519 29.74 28.08 24.09
C GLU A 519 28.45 28.30 24.90
N ILE A 520 27.54 27.31 24.93
CA ILE A 520 26.35 27.32 25.80
C ILE A 520 26.73 27.18 27.28
N GLY A 521 27.96 26.73 27.58
CA GLY A 521 28.39 26.39 28.94
C GLY A 521 27.87 25.04 29.43
N PHE A 522 27.45 24.16 28.52
CA PHE A 522 26.86 22.87 28.82
C PHE A 522 27.92 21.76 28.82
N ARG A 523 28.35 21.32 30.01
CA ARG A 523 29.42 20.31 30.17
C ARG A 523 28.96 18.92 29.68
N THR A 524 29.70 18.34 28.75
CA THR A 524 29.37 17.03 28.15
C THR A 524 30.56 16.08 28.07
N GLU A 525 30.26 14.81 27.84
CA GLU A 525 31.20 13.74 27.52
C GLU A 525 30.85 13.18 26.13
N THR A 526 31.85 12.90 25.28
CA THR A 526 31.68 12.50 23.87
C THR A 526 31.78 10.99 23.64
N SER A 527 31.83 10.21 24.71
CA SER A 527 31.87 8.75 24.65
C SER A 527 31.31 8.18 25.95
N TYR A 528 30.12 7.59 25.86
CA TYR A 528 29.50 6.96 27.03
C TYR A 528 28.86 5.64 26.64
N ALA A 529 29.31 4.57 27.28
CA ALA A 529 28.69 3.26 27.20
C ALA A 529 27.81 3.06 28.44
N THR A 530 26.52 2.82 28.21
CA THR A 530 25.58 2.46 29.26
C THR A 530 25.83 1.04 29.76
N GLU A 531 25.32 0.72 30.94
CA GLU A 531 25.38 -0.63 31.51
C GLU A 531 24.66 -1.67 30.64
N THR A 532 23.68 -1.24 29.85
CA THR A 532 22.93 -2.11 28.94
C THR A 532 23.62 -2.31 27.59
N GLY A 533 24.79 -1.69 27.36
CA GLY A 533 25.55 -1.87 26.14
C GLY A 533 25.29 -0.83 25.04
N TYR A 534 24.30 0.05 25.22
CA TYR A 534 24.12 1.18 24.32
C TYR A 534 25.30 2.13 24.40
N TYR A 535 25.71 2.61 23.22
CA TYR A 535 26.74 3.64 23.08
C TYR A 535 26.08 4.96 22.67
N LEU A 536 26.40 6.03 23.41
CA LEU A 536 25.82 7.36 23.26
C LEU A 536 26.85 8.35 22.68
N ASP A 537 26.40 9.28 21.83
CA ASP A 537 27.32 10.18 21.09
C ASP A 537 27.84 11.33 21.93
N VAL A 538 26.93 12.11 22.51
CA VAL A 538 27.26 13.21 23.41
C VAL A 538 26.31 13.13 24.58
N VAL A 539 26.83 13.16 25.80
CA VAL A 539 26.01 12.99 27.00
C VAL A 539 26.33 14.04 28.05
N ALA A 540 25.34 14.34 28.88
CA ALA A 540 25.50 15.02 30.15
C ALA A 540 25.03 14.06 31.26
N PRO A 541 25.93 13.21 31.80
CA PRO A 541 25.54 12.09 32.66
C PRO A 541 24.82 12.51 33.94
N ARG A 542 25.20 13.66 34.51
CA ARG A 542 24.58 14.20 35.74
C ARG A 542 23.13 14.61 35.51
N GLN A 543 22.83 15.15 34.34
CA GLN A 543 21.49 15.56 33.92
C GLN A 543 20.73 14.45 33.22
N LYS A 544 21.35 13.28 33.01
CA LYS A 544 20.80 12.16 32.23
C LYS A 544 20.31 12.58 30.83
N ILE A 545 20.99 13.53 30.18
CA ILE A 545 20.69 13.94 28.81
C ILE A 545 21.65 13.23 27.84
N ALA A 546 21.10 12.68 26.77
CA ALA A 546 21.83 12.08 25.67
C ALA A 546 21.47 12.78 24.36
N ILE A 547 22.46 13.29 23.63
CA ILE A 547 22.31 13.85 22.29
C ILE A 547 22.81 12.77 21.31
N GLU A 548 21.89 12.19 20.55
CA GLU A 548 22.16 11.18 19.53
C GLU A 548 22.30 11.86 18.17
N ILE A 549 23.47 11.72 17.55
CA ILE A 549 23.78 12.35 16.27
C ILE A 549 23.48 11.37 15.15
N ASN A 550 22.31 11.52 14.53
CA ASN A 550 21.81 10.58 13.54
C ASN A 550 22.10 11.06 12.10
N PRO A 551 22.72 10.23 11.25
CA PRO A 551 22.82 10.49 9.82
C PRO A 551 21.47 10.37 9.11
N SER A 552 21.43 10.75 7.82
CA SER A 552 20.25 10.58 6.97
C SER A 552 19.69 9.16 6.91
N ASP A 553 20.51 8.13 7.16
CA ASP A 553 20.10 6.72 7.16
C ASP A 553 19.23 6.30 8.36
N CYS A 554 19.05 7.22 9.30
CA CYS A 554 18.15 7.07 10.44
C CYS A 554 16.76 7.68 10.20
N TYR A 555 16.56 8.34 9.05
CA TYR A 555 15.34 9.07 8.73
C TYR A 555 14.75 8.64 7.39
N GLN A 556 13.43 8.81 7.27
CA GLN A 556 12.73 8.66 6.01
C GLN A 556 13.17 9.70 4.98
N ALA A 557 12.97 9.38 3.70
CA ALA A 557 13.07 10.35 2.63
C ALA A 557 12.08 11.51 2.87
N LEU A 558 12.59 12.74 2.76
CA LEU A 558 11.80 13.97 2.94
C LEU A 558 10.83 14.18 1.78
N GLU A 559 9.54 14.16 2.10
CA GLU A 559 8.44 14.42 1.17
C GLU A 559 8.52 15.84 0.58
N PRO A 560 8.10 16.05 -0.67
CA PRO A 560 7.83 17.40 -1.18
C PRO A 560 6.81 18.07 -0.25
N ASP A 561 7.02 19.35 0.07
CA ASP A 561 6.22 20.15 1.01
C ASP A 561 6.50 19.92 2.51
N ASP A 562 7.34 18.95 2.88
CA ASP A 562 7.77 18.70 4.27
C ASP A 562 9.19 19.21 4.57
N GLU A 563 9.76 20.07 3.70
CA GLU A 563 11.14 20.56 3.83
C GLU A 563 11.41 21.25 5.18
N ASP A 564 10.40 21.96 5.71
CA ASP A 564 10.46 22.68 6.99
C ASP A 564 10.09 21.81 8.21
N LYS A 565 9.57 20.60 8.01
CA LYS A 565 9.19 19.70 9.12
C LYS A 565 10.38 18.90 9.61
N ASP A 566 10.34 18.45 10.86
CA ASP A 566 11.35 17.51 11.35
C ASP A 566 11.24 16.17 10.62
N PRO A 567 12.37 15.63 10.11
CA PRO A 567 12.38 14.39 9.37
C PRO A 567 12.00 13.23 10.28
N LYS A 568 11.20 12.32 9.75
CA LYS A 568 10.66 11.21 10.51
C LYS A 568 11.70 10.11 10.68
N THR A 569 11.91 9.69 11.92
CA THR A 569 12.86 8.62 12.26
C THR A 569 12.34 7.24 11.87
N PHE A 570 13.27 6.33 11.54
CA PHE A 570 12.95 4.91 11.43
C PHE A 570 12.77 4.26 12.80
N ALA A 571 12.03 3.16 12.85
CA ALA A 571 11.61 2.57 14.12
C ALA A 571 12.75 2.06 15.03
N PHE A 572 13.94 1.78 14.48
CA PHE A 572 15.09 1.38 15.30
C PHE A 572 15.70 2.54 16.10
N VAL A 573 15.57 3.77 15.59
CA VAL A 573 16.00 4.99 16.30
C VAL A 573 15.08 5.21 17.49
N ASP A 574 13.77 5.11 17.26
CA ASP A 574 12.77 5.23 18.32
C ASP A 574 12.88 4.13 19.37
N LEU A 575 13.19 2.89 18.96
CA LEU A 575 13.41 1.79 19.91
C LEU A 575 14.59 2.09 20.83
N LYS A 576 15.71 2.58 20.30
CA LYS A 576 16.86 3.00 21.11
C LYS A 576 16.47 4.15 22.04
N ALA A 577 15.80 5.18 21.52
CA ALA A 577 15.36 6.33 22.30
C ALA A 577 14.52 5.88 23.50
N ARG A 578 13.52 5.02 23.25
CA ARG A 578 12.63 4.48 24.29
C ARG A 578 13.35 3.61 25.32
N HIS A 579 14.29 2.75 24.90
CA HIS A 579 15.09 1.98 25.88
C HIS A 579 15.90 2.92 26.78
N LEU A 580 16.48 3.99 26.23
CA LEU A 580 17.22 4.98 27.01
C LEU A 580 16.28 5.77 27.93
N GLU A 581 15.09 6.14 27.46
CA GLU A 581 14.05 6.79 28.27
C GLU A 581 13.60 5.92 29.45
N LEU A 582 13.40 4.61 29.24
CA LEU A 582 13.11 3.65 30.31
C LEU A 582 14.27 3.51 31.32
N LEU A 583 15.51 3.70 30.87
CA LEU A 583 16.70 3.80 31.71
C LEU A 583 16.87 5.17 32.38
N GLY A 584 15.90 6.07 32.22
CA GLY A 584 15.88 7.40 32.83
C GLY A 584 16.69 8.47 32.09
N TRP A 585 17.00 8.27 30.81
CA TRP A 585 17.68 9.27 29.97
C TRP A 585 16.67 10.11 29.18
N THR A 586 16.93 11.41 29.09
CA THR A 586 16.27 12.28 28.12
C THR A 586 17.07 12.30 26.82
N VAL A 587 16.46 11.87 25.72
CA VAL A 587 17.15 11.71 24.42
C VAL A 587 16.78 12.84 23.46
N ILE A 588 17.80 13.54 22.97
CA ILE A 588 17.71 14.53 21.89
C ILE A 588 18.19 13.87 20.61
N GLN A 589 17.30 13.72 19.63
CA GLN A 589 17.66 13.24 18.29
C GLN A 589 18.14 14.41 17.45
N LEU A 590 19.44 14.48 17.18
CA LEU A 590 20.05 15.54 16.36
C LEU A 590 20.23 15.04 14.93
N HIS A 591 19.63 15.74 13.96
CA HIS A 591 19.82 15.43 12.54
C HIS A 591 21.16 15.96 12.04
N ALA A 592 22.07 15.05 11.68
CA ALA A 592 23.44 15.36 11.29
C ALA A 592 23.54 16.38 10.15
N ASP A 593 22.85 16.15 9.03
CA ASP A 593 23.02 16.99 7.84
C ASP A 593 22.45 18.40 8.04
N ARG A 594 21.25 18.53 8.64
CA ARG A 594 20.67 19.82 9.01
C ARG A 594 21.57 20.61 9.94
N PHE A 595 22.11 19.96 10.97
CA PHE A 595 23.04 20.63 11.89
C PHE A 595 24.33 21.08 11.20
N GLN A 596 24.83 20.27 10.24
CA GLN A 596 26.00 20.62 9.44
C GLN A 596 25.73 21.78 8.46
N GLN A 597 24.49 21.96 8.00
CA GLN A 597 24.07 23.04 7.10
C GLN A 597 23.96 24.40 7.79
N LEU A 598 23.83 24.46 9.12
CA LEU A 598 23.90 25.71 9.87
C LEU A 598 25.27 26.35 9.65
N GLU A 599 25.33 27.56 9.09
CA GLU A 599 26.57 28.16 8.59
C GLU A 599 27.46 28.66 9.74
N THR A 600 26.87 29.39 10.70
CA THR A 600 27.60 30.07 11.77
C THR A 600 27.65 29.25 13.06
N LEU A 601 28.55 29.63 13.98
CA LEU A 601 28.55 29.07 15.33
C LEU A 601 27.30 29.51 16.12
N GLU A 602 26.90 30.77 15.97
CA GLU A 602 25.72 31.35 16.62
C GLU A 602 24.44 30.57 16.29
N ASP A 603 24.22 30.24 15.02
CA ASP A 603 23.06 29.44 14.60
C ASP A 603 23.04 28.05 15.26
N ARG A 604 24.21 27.42 15.38
CA ARG A 604 24.37 26.11 16.02
C ARG A 604 24.11 26.19 17.53
N VAL A 605 24.59 27.26 18.17
CA VAL A 605 24.37 27.54 19.59
C VAL A 605 22.89 27.77 19.88
N VAL A 606 22.21 28.59 19.07
CA VAL A 606 20.77 28.85 19.21
C VAL A 606 19.97 27.56 19.00
N HIS A 607 20.30 26.77 17.97
CA HIS A 607 19.61 25.52 17.68
C HIS A 607 19.76 24.48 18.81
N LEU A 608 20.99 24.23 19.28
CA LEU A 608 21.22 23.30 20.38
C LEU A 608 20.67 23.81 21.71
N GLY A 609 20.76 25.12 21.97
CA GLY A 609 20.17 25.76 23.14
C GLY A 609 18.65 25.52 23.21
N MET A 610 17.95 25.72 22.09
CA MET A 610 16.51 25.43 22.00
C MET A 610 16.20 23.95 22.26
N LEU A 611 16.97 23.01 21.68
CA LEU A 611 16.76 21.58 21.90
C LEU A 611 16.98 21.18 23.37
N LEU A 612 18.02 21.73 24.02
CA LEU A 612 18.31 21.51 25.43
C LEU A 612 17.22 22.12 26.34
N GLU A 613 16.70 23.30 26.01
CA GLU A 613 15.61 23.92 26.74
C GLU A 613 14.32 23.08 26.66
N ILE A 614 13.97 22.59 25.47
CA ILE A 614 12.83 21.70 25.27
C ILE A 614 13.00 20.41 26.09
N ALA A 615 14.19 19.80 26.06
CA ALA A 615 14.50 18.59 26.80
C ALA A 615 14.36 18.78 28.32
N THR A 616 14.93 19.85 28.85
CA THR A 616 14.91 20.15 30.30
C THR A 616 13.53 20.62 30.80
N CYS A 617 12.77 21.36 30.00
CA CYS A 617 11.40 21.78 30.35
C CYS A 617 10.40 20.62 30.37
N ARG A 618 10.59 19.59 29.52
CA ARG A 618 9.73 18.39 29.53
C ARG A 618 9.85 17.61 30.83
N GLU A 619 11.05 17.51 31.42
CA GLU A 619 11.26 16.86 32.71
C GLU A 619 10.55 17.58 33.87
N GLN A 620 10.54 18.92 33.88
CA GLN A 620 9.87 19.69 34.92
C GLN A 620 8.36 19.44 34.94
N LYS A 621 7.72 19.30 33.76
CA LYS A 621 6.29 18.94 33.64
C LYS A 621 6.03 17.49 34.07
N ALA A 622 6.90 16.54 33.74
CA ALA A 622 6.75 15.15 34.16
C ALA A 622 6.92 14.98 35.69
N ALA A 623 7.84 15.73 36.30
CA ALA A 623 8.08 15.73 37.74
C ALA A 623 6.91 16.38 38.53
N THR A 624 6.33 17.48 38.03
CA THR A 624 5.15 18.09 38.66
C THR A 624 3.90 17.21 38.61
N TYR A 625 3.76 16.36 37.60
CA TYR A 625 2.67 15.39 37.52
C TYR A 625 2.87 14.17 38.43
N LYS A 626 4.10 13.69 38.64
CA LYS A 626 4.40 12.61 39.59
C LYS A 626 4.29 13.04 41.07
N GLY A 627 4.46 14.33 41.38
CA GLY A 627 4.28 14.88 42.73
C GLY A 627 2.83 15.18 43.13
N ARG A 628 1.84 14.88 42.27
CA ARG A 628 0.40 15.12 42.50
C ARG A 628 -0.45 13.84 42.58
N LYS A 629 0.17 12.66 42.68
CA LYS A 629 -0.53 11.40 43.00
C LYS A 629 -0.25 10.96 44.42
#